data_AF-A0A3B8WDJ5-F1
#
_entry.id   AF-A0A3B8WDJ5-F1
#
_cell.length_a   1.000
_cell.length_b   1.000
_cell.length_c   1.000
_cell.angle_alpha   90.00
_cell.angle_beta   90.00
_cell.angle_gamma   90.00
#
_symmetry.space_group_name_H-M   'P 1'
#
loop_
_entity.id
_entity.type
_entity.pdbx_description
1 polymer ?
#
loop_
_entity_poly.entity_id
_entity_poly.type
_entity_poly.pdbx_seq_one_letter_code
_entity_poly.pdbx_strand_id
1 'polypeptide(L)'
;SRAEYRILLRQDNADLRLTPIGHRIGLADDERVSAVHDKTENIRKLALELAKTKVDPDQVNARLAELSSANIREKVSVTHLLKRPEITLREIRKLHSSLAQ
;
A
#
# COMPACT_ATOMS: atom_id res chain seq x y z
N SER A 1 -23.32 0.58 -15.84
CA SER A 1 -22.05 0.04 -15.32
C SER A 1 -22.32 -0.55 -13.94
N ARG A 2 -21.84 -1.77 -13.61
CA ARG A 2 -22.01 -2.40 -12.27
C ARG A 2 -20.68 -2.57 -11.53
N ALA A 3 -19.60 -1.96 -12.03
CA ALA A 3 -18.24 -2.18 -11.54
C ALA A 3 -18.06 -1.69 -10.09
N GLU A 4 -18.75 -0.61 -9.70
CA GLU A 4 -18.74 -0.07 -8.34
C GLU A 4 -19.24 -1.07 -7.29
N TYR A 5 -20.27 -1.88 -7.61
CA TYR A 5 -20.77 -2.94 -6.73
C TYR A 5 -19.81 -4.12 -6.59
N ARG A 6 -18.72 -4.14 -7.37
CA ARG A 6 -17.76 -5.25 -7.46
C ARG A 6 -16.33 -4.81 -7.13
N ILE A 7 -16.14 -3.72 -6.40
CA ILE A 7 -14.80 -3.23 -6.01
C ILE A 7 -13.96 -4.32 -5.34
N LEU A 8 -14.58 -5.14 -4.48
CA LEU A 8 -13.91 -6.27 -3.82
C LEU A 8 -13.55 -7.42 -4.77
N LEU A 9 -14.13 -7.46 -5.98
CA LEU A 9 -13.97 -8.54 -6.94
C LEU A 9 -12.93 -8.24 -8.03
N ARG A 10 -11.99 -7.33 -7.76
CA ARG A 10 -11.02 -6.84 -8.73
C ARG A 10 -9.99 -7.93 -9.11
N GLN A 11 -9.35 -7.76 -10.27
CA GLN A 11 -8.38 -8.71 -10.81
C GLN A 11 -7.11 -8.82 -9.97
N ASP A 12 -6.66 -7.71 -9.39
CA ASP A 12 -5.43 -7.58 -8.60
C ASP A 12 -5.47 -8.28 -7.24
N ASN A 13 -6.66 -8.60 -6.72
CA ASN A 13 -6.86 -9.32 -5.46
C ASN A 13 -7.41 -10.75 -5.65
N ALA A 14 -7.47 -11.24 -6.89
CA ALA A 14 -8.06 -12.54 -7.21
C ALA A 14 -7.29 -13.70 -6.55
N ASP A 15 -5.97 -13.61 -6.45
CA ASP A 15 -5.10 -14.57 -5.78
C ASP A 15 -5.42 -14.67 -4.29
N LEU A 16 -5.52 -13.53 -3.59
CA LEU A 16 -5.90 -13.47 -2.18
C LEU A 16 -7.26 -14.13 -1.91
N ARG A 17 -8.18 -14.02 -2.87
CA ARG A 17 -9.56 -14.53 -2.76
C ARG A 17 -9.69 -16.00 -3.15
N LEU A 18 -9.00 -16.44 -4.20
CA LEU A 18 -9.27 -17.73 -4.85
C LEU A 18 -8.19 -18.78 -4.58
N THR A 19 -6.93 -18.40 -4.35
CA THR A 19 -5.85 -19.38 -4.12
C THR A 19 -6.10 -20.28 -2.90
N PRO A 20 -6.56 -19.77 -1.74
CA PRO A 20 -6.90 -20.62 -0.59
C PRO A 20 -8.08 -21.57 -0.87
N ILE A 21 -9.00 -21.16 -1.75
CA ILE A 21 -10.12 -22.01 -2.16
C ILE A 21 -9.61 -23.11 -3.10
N GLY A 22 -8.80 -22.74 -4.11
CA GLY A 22 -8.20 -23.66 -5.07
C GLY A 22 -7.35 -24.74 -4.40
N HIS A 23 -6.58 -24.38 -3.36
CA HIS A 23 -5.78 -25.34 -2.60
C HIS A 23 -6.65 -26.39 -1.89
N ARG A 24 -7.71 -25.95 -1.20
CA ARG A 24 -8.65 -26.87 -0.51
C ARG A 24 -9.33 -27.87 -1.44
N ILE A 25 -9.43 -27.57 -2.74
CA ILE A 25 -10.03 -28.46 -3.75
C ILE A 25 -8.99 -29.12 -4.66
N GLY A 26 -7.70 -29.00 -4.34
CA GLY A 26 -6.60 -29.64 -5.08
C GLY A 26 -6.22 -28.97 -6.42
N LEU A 27 -6.67 -27.74 -6.67
CA LEU A 27 -6.36 -26.97 -7.89
C LEU A 27 -5.16 -26.02 -7.76
N ALA A 28 -4.70 -25.74 -6.54
CA ALA A 28 -3.50 -24.94 -6.29
C ALA A 28 -2.51 -25.74 -5.46
N ASP A 29 -1.24 -25.66 -5.82
CA ASP A 29 -0.12 -26.26 -5.09
C ASP A 29 0.24 -25.46 -3.82
N ASP A 30 1.04 -26.08 -2.96
CA ASP A 30 1.53 -25.46 -1.72
C ASP A 30 2.42 -24.24 -2.00
N GLU A 31 3.20 -24.27 -3.09
CA GLU A 31 4.07 -23.16 -3.49
C GLU A 31 3.27 -21.88 -3.77
N ARG A 32 2.15 -22.00 -4.50
CA ARG A 32 1.27 -20.87 -4.78
C ARG A 32 0.59 -20.32 -3.54
N VAL A 33 0.21 -21.19 -2.60
CA VAL A 33 -0.32 -20.76 -1.29
C VAL A 33 0.75 -20.01 -0.50
N SER A 34 1.98 -20.53 -0.45
CA SER A 34 3.11 -19.87 0.22
C SER A 34 3.37 -18.49 -0.37
N ALA A 35 3.38 -18.35 -1.70
CA ALA A 35 3.57 -17.06 -2.35
C ALA A 35 2.48 -16.04 -1.99
N VAL A 36 1.22 -16.48 -1.90
CA VAL A 36 0.09 -15.62 -1.47
C VAL A 36 0.23 -15.22 0.01
N HIS A 37 0.66 -16.15 0.86
CA HIS A 37 0.91 -15.89 2.27
C HIS A 37 2.04 -14.86 2.44
N ASP A 38 3.19 -15.06 1.79
CA ASP A 38 4.34 -14.17 1.87
C ASP A 38 4.00 -12.77 1.35
N LYS A 39 3.29 -12.68 0.23
CA LYS A 39 2.75 -11.40 -0.29
C LYS A 39 1.87 -10.71 0.75
N THR A 40 0.95 -11.44 1.38
CA THR A 40 0.01 -10.89 2.37
C THR A 40 0.75 -10.38 3.61
N GLU A 41 1.71 -11.14 4.11
CA GLU A 41 2.53 -10.75 5.25
C GLU A 41 3.41 -9.53 4.93
N ASN A 42 4.00 -9.46 3.74
CA ASN A 42 4.79 -8.30 3.32
C ASN A 42 3.93 -7.04 3.20
N ILE A 43 2.73 -7.14 2.64
CA ILE A 43 1.77 -6.03 2.58
C ILE A 43 1.39 -5.58 4.00
N ARG A 44 1.10 -6.52 4.91
CA ARG A 44 0.74 -6.22 6.30
C ARG A 44 1.87 -5.50 7.03
N LYS A 45 3.10 -6.01 6.92
CA LYS A 45 4.29 -5.40 7.52
C LYS A 45 4.50 -3.98 7.00
N LEU A 46 4.50 -3.80 5.68
CA LEU A 46 4.67 -2.49 5.06
C LEU A 46 3.56 -1.51 5.49
N ALA A 47 2.29 -1.95 5.50
CA ALA A 47 1.18 -1.10 5.93
C ALA A 47 1.31 -0.64 7.39
N LEU A 48 1.80 -1.52 8.29
CA LEU A 48 2.09 -1.18 9.68
C LEU A 48 3.24 -0.18 9.81
N GLU A 49 4.33 -0.38 9.07
CA GLU A 49 5.48 0.53 9.06
C GLU A 49 5.09 1.91 8.53
N LEU A 50 4.32 1.99 7.45
CA LEU A 50 3.80 3.25 6.91
C LEU A 50 2.85 3.97 7.89
N ALA A 51 2.05 3.21 8.66
CA ALA A 51 1.16 3.79 9.66
C ALA A 51 1.92 4.34 10.88
N LYS A 52 3.03 3.72 11.28
CA LYS A 52 3.88 4.16 12.38
C LYS A 52 4.79 5.33 12.00
N THR A 53 5.26 5.36 10.76
CA THR A 53 6.18 6.39 10.27
C THR A 53 5.47 7.73 10.20
N LYS A 54 6.00 8.72 10.91
CA LYS A 54 5.54 10.11 10.90
C LYS A 54 6.55 10.98 10.18
N VAL A 55 6.05 11.98 9.46
CA VAL A 55 6.87 12.94 8.74
C VAL A 55 6.64 14.35 9.24
N ASP A 56 7.72 15.11 9.30
CA ASP A 56 7.72 16.49 9.74
C ASP A 56 7.44 17.46 8.58
N PRO A 57 6.72 18.57 8.82
CA PRO A 57 6.45 19.60 7.82
C PRO A 57 7.68 20.09 7.07
N ASP A 58 8.79 20.31 7.79
CA ASP A 58 10.03 20.85 7.21
C ASP A 58 10.67 19.91 6.19
N GLN A 59 10.44 18.61 6.30
CA GLN A 59 11.02 17.60 5.42
C GLN A 59 10.19 17.38 4.15
N VAL A 60 8.86 17.53 4.24
CA VAL A 60 7.95 17.14 3.15
C VAL A 60 7.33 18.31 2.41
N ASN A 61 7.17 19.48 3.03
CA ASN A 61 6.45 20.60 2.42
C ASN A 61 7.09 21.10 1.12
N ALA A 62 8.42 21.04 0.99
CA ALA A 62 9.11 21.38 -0.26
C ALA A 62 8.65 20.49 -1.43
N ARG A 63 8.56 19.17 -1.19
CA ARG A 63 8.06 18.21 -2.19
C ARG A 63 6.55 18.28 -2.40
N LEU A 64 5.77 18.54 -1.35
CA LEU A 64 4.33 18.74 -1.48
C LEU A 64 4.02 19.93 -2.40
N ALA A 65 4.77 21.02 -2.28
CA ALA A 65 4.65 22.17 -3.17
C ALA A 65 4.96 21.82 -4.63
N GLU A 66 6.02 21.03 -4.89
CA GLU A 66 6.34 20.54 -6.24
C GLU A 66 5.23 19.65 -6.83
N LEU A 67 4.56 18.86 -5.99
CA LEU A 67 3.45 17.98 -6.38
C LEU A 67 2.10 18.70 -6.43
N SER A 68 2.05 20.02 -6.25
CA SER A 68 0.82 20.81 -6.13
C SER A 68 -0.14 20.30 -5.02
N SER A 69 0.40 19.70 -3.96
CA SER A 69 -0.35 19.21 -2.81
C SER A 69 -0.29 20.18 -1.63
N ALA A 70 -1.29 20.18 -0.76
CA ALA A 70 -1.38 21.10 0.37
C ALA A 70 -0.30 20.86 1.43
N ASN A 71 0.35 21.91 1.93
CA ASN A 71 1.33 21.79 3.00
C ASN A 71 0.70 21.22 4.28
N ILE A 72 1.50 20.47 5.03
CA ILE A 72 1.14 20.00 6.37
C ILE A 72 1.62 21.01 7.42
N ARG A 73 0.85 21.16 8.51
CA ARG A 73 1.16 22.06 9.64
C ARG A 73 1.71 21.33 10.86
N GLU A 74 1.44 20.04 10.97
CA GLU A 74 1.82 19.19 12.09
C GLU A 74 2.39 17.86 11.57
N LYS A 75 2.99 17.07 12.46
CA LYS A 75 3.48 15.73 12.10
C LYS A 75 2.33 14.81 11.73
N VAL A 76 2.31 14.33 10.48
CA VAL A 76 1.30 13.38 9.99
C VAL A 76 1.93 12.03 9.68
N SER A 77 1.13 10.96 9.70
CA SER A 77 1.60 9.64 9.26
C SER A 77 1.76 9.59 7.74
N VAL A 78 2.69 8.76 7.27
CA VAL A 78 2.88 8.52 5.84
C VAL A 78 1.62 7.98 5.17
N THR A 79 0.88 7.11 5.87
CA THR A 79 -0.43 6.61 5.41
C THR A 79 -1.44 7.74 5.18
N HIS A 80 -1.39 8.83 5.94
CA HIS A 80 -2.27 9.99 5.72
C HIS A 80 -1.90 10.73 4.42
N LEU A 81 -0.61 10.87 4.12
CA LEU A 81 -0.16 11.47 2.86
C LEU A 81 -0.50 10.60 1.65
N LEU A 82 -0.35 9.28 1.73
CA LEU A 82 -0.67 8.35 0.64
C LEU A 82 -2.16 8.32 0.24
N LYS A 83 -3.05 8.86 1.06
CA LYS A 83 -4.47 9.04 0.70
C LYS A 83 -4.70 10.18 -0.28
N ARG A 84 -3.72 11.07 -0.47
CA ARG A 84 -3.81 12.19 -1.41
C ARG A 84 -3.48 11.70 -2.82
N PRO A 85 -4.31 12.01 -3.83
CA PRO A 85 -4.12 11.47 -5.17
C PRO A 85 -2.84 11.99 -5.84
N GLU A 86 -2.32 13.14 -5.41
CA GLU A 86 -1.06 13.69 -5.92
C GLU A 86 0.19 12.93 -5.43
N ILE A 87 0.05 12.12 -4.36
CA ILE A 87 1.18 11.50 -3.67
C ILE A 87 1.24 10.01 -4.00
N THR A 88 2.31 9.61 -4.69
CA THR A 88 2.56 8.19 -5.01
C THR A 88 3.52 7.55 -4.00
N LEU A 89 3.51 6.22 -3.93
CA LEU A 89 4.46 5.47 -3.12
C LEU A 89 5.93 5.76 -3.51
N ARG A 90 6.19 6.11 -4.78
CA ARG A 90 7.53 6.49 -5.24
C ARG A 90 8.02 7.78 -4.61
N GLU A 91 7.13 8.76 -4.46
CA GLU A 91 7.48 10.04 -3.83
C GLU A 91 7.73 9.87 -2.33
N ILE A 92 6.92 9.05 -1.65
CA ILE A 92 7.17 8.66 -0.26
C ILE A 92 8.55 8.00 -0.08
N ARG A 93 8.94 7.12 -1.01
CA ARG A 93 10.25 6.46 -0.95
C ARG A 93 11.43 7.44 -1.06
N LYS A 94 11.25 8.55 -1.78
CA LYS A 94 12.27 9.63 -1.86
C LYS A 94 12.32 10.48 -0.60
N LEU A 95 11.19 10.60 0.11
CA LEU A 95 11.07 11.40 1.33
C LEU A 95 11.65 10.71 2.57
N HIS A 96 11.65 9.38 2.59
CA HIS A 96 12.11 8.61 3.74
C HIS A 96 13.00 7.44 3.30
N SER A 97 14.32 7.60 3.42
CA SER A 97 15.32 6.61 2.98
C SER A 97 15.20 5.26 3.69
N SER A 98 14.58 5.19 4.87
CA SER A 98 14.35 3.93 5.58
C SER A 98 13.25 3.05 4.97
N LEU A 99 12.45 3.58 4.03
CA LEU A 99 11.41 2.83 3.29
C LEU A 99 11.93 2.31 1.94
N ALA A 100 13.24 2.40 1.69
CA ALA A 100 13.87 2.08 0.40
C ALA A 100 14.30 0.61 0.24
N GLN A 101 13.99 -0.28 1.20
CA GLN A 101 14.22 -1.73 1.07
C GLN A 101 13.12 -2.41 0.25
#